data_AF-A0A1J5JG49-F1
#
_entry.id   AF-A0A1J5JG49-F1
#
_cell.length_a   1.000
_cell.length_b   1.000
_cell.length_c   1.000
_cell.angle_alpha   90.00
_cell.angle_beta   90.00
_cell.angle_gamma   90.00
#
_symmetry.space_group_name_H-M   'P 1'
#
loop_
_entity.id
_entity.type
_entity.pdbx_description
1 polymer ?
#
loop_
_entity_poly.entity_id
_entity_poly.type
_entity_poly.pdbx_seq_one_letter_code
_entity_poly.pdbx_strand_id
1 'polypeptide(L)'
;MFYRQEFPQRVRISYIIIQYTGGEFLAGFFRVRSKVAVVYYDQDADLNVLKGKKIAVMGYGSQGHSQAQNLKDSGLDVVVGLRPESKSRAAARAAGLEVKTVAEAAAEADIIQILLPDETQARVYREEIAPYLTGGKVLMFSHGFNIHFNQIVPPADVDVIMVAPKGPGHLVRRTYVEGQGVPALIAIYQDASGKAKEIGLAYAKGIGATRAGVIETTFKEETETDLFGEQAVLCGGTTALVKAGFETLVEAGYQPEIAYFECLHELKLIVDLMYEGGIKYMRYSISDTAEYGDVTRGPRLIDDHVKATMKSILKEIQDGVFAREWILENQAGRPSFNAFRKKEREHLIEQVGDQLREMMSWLKK
;
A
#
# COMPACT_ATOMS: atom_id res chain seq x y z
N MET A 1 -46.32 -9.18 -8.13
CA MET A 1 -45.33 -10.04 -8.82
C MET A 1 -44.27 -9.11 -9.39
N PHE A 2 -43.26 -8.75 -8.61
CA PHE A 2 -42.20 -7.82 -9.01
C PHE A 2 -41.07 -8.61 -9.66
N TYR A 3 -40.85 -8.40 -10.95
CA TYR A 3 -39.68 -8.92 -11.65
C TYR A 3 -38.46 -8.08 -11.25
N ARG A 4 -37.48 -8.74 -10.63
CA ARG A 4 -36.13 -8.22 -10.38
C ARG A 4 -35.36 -8.34 -11.70
N GLN A 5 -35.04 -7.22 -12.34
CA GLN A 5 -34.04 -7.20 -13.41
C GLN A 5 -32.66 -7.13 -12.76
N GLU A 6 -31.88 -8.21 -12.92
CA GLU A 6 -30.45 -8.21 -12.60
C GLU A 6 -29.70 -7.39 -13.65
N PHE A 7 -28.93 -6.40 -13.20
CA PHE A 7 -27.99 -5.67 -14.05
C PHE A 7 -26.62 -6.36 -13.99
N PRO A 8 -25.96 -6.65 -15.12
CA PRO A 8 -24.58 -7.11 -15.11
C PRO A 8 -23.65 -5.98 -14.67
N GLN A 9 -22.83 -6.21 -13.64
CA GLN A 9 -21.79 -5.30 -13.18
C GLN A 9 -20.68 -5.17 -14.24
N ARG A 10 -20.82 -4.20 -15.15
CA ARG A 10 -19.72 -3.58 -15.88
C ARG A 10 -19.87 -2.07 -15.72
N VAL A 11 -19.06 -1.46 -14.86
CA VAL A 11 -19.08 -0.01 -14.68
C VAL A 11 -18.52 0.65 -15.95
N ARG A 12 -19.42 1.16 -16.81
CA ARG A 12 -19.07 2.05 -17.92
C ARG A 12 -19.19 3.49 -17.43
N ILE A 13 -18.06 4.14 -17.14
CA ILE A 13 -18.04 5.60 -16.97
C ILE A 13 -17.89 6.22 -18.36
N SER A 14 -18.97 6.78 -18.89
CA SER A 14 -18.94 7.59 -20.12
C SER A 14 -19.05 9.05 -19.71
N TYR A 15 -18.06 9.88 -20.04
CA TYR A 15 -18.16 11.32 -19.84
C TYR A 15 -18.98 11.93 -20.99
N ILE A 16 -20.03 12.68 -20.65
CA ILE A 16 -20.76 13.54 -21.59
C ILE A 16 -20.04 14.89 -21.61
N ILE A 17 -19.53 15.29 -22.78
CA ILE A 17 -18.99 16.62 -23.01
C ILE A 17 -20.15 17.49 -23.49
N ILE A 18 -20.60 18.44 -22.66
CA ILE A 18 -21.52 19.50 -23.08
C ILE A 18 -20.67 20.69 -23.51
N GLN A 19 -20.69 21.03 -24.80
CA GLN A 19 -20.13 22.29 -25.29
C GLN A 19 -21.11 23.43 -25.00
N TYR A 20 -20.66 24.43 -24.24
CA TYR A 20 -21.27 25.76 -24.22
C TYR A 20 -20.32 26.71 -24.94
N THR A 21 -20.82 27.41 -25.95
CA THR A 21 -20.10 28.44 -26.70
C THR A 21 -20.12 29.76 -25.92
N GLY A 22 -18.94 30.29 -25.60
CA GLY A 22 -18.75 31.71 -25.26
C GLY A 22 -17.87 31.96 -24.04
N GLY A 23 -16.62 32.38 -24.27
CA GLY A 23 -15.72 32.94 -23.26
C GLY A 23 -14.45 32.11 -23.05
N GLU A 24 -13.30 32.67 -23.43
CA GLU A 24 -11.99 32.03 -23.31
C GLU A 24 -11.66 31.67 -21.85
N PHE A 25 -11.49 30.38 -21.61
CA PHE A 25 -10.71 29.85 -20.50
C PHE A 25 -9.80 28.77 -21.07
N LEU A 26 -8.48 28.96 -20.97
CA LEU A 26 -7.49 27.96 -21.36
C LEU A 26 -7.52 26.80 -20.37
N ALA A 27 -8.49 25.90 -20.53
CA ALA A 27 -8.52 24.61 -19.85
C ALA A 27 -7.58 23.66 -20.60
N GLY A 28 -6.46 23.29 -19.97
CA GLY A 28 -5.57 22.25 -20.48
C GLY A 28 -6.30 20.92 -20.59
N PHE A 29 -6.58 20.48 -21.82
CA PHE A 29 -7.17 19.18 -22.09
C PHE A 29 -6.16 18.06 -21.78
N PHE A 30 -6.36 17.33 -20.67
CA PHE A 30 -5.70 16.04 -20.46
C PHE A 30 -6.43 14.97 -21.25
N ARG A 31 -5.81 14.49 -22.33
CA ARG A 31 -6.30 13.32 -23.07
C ARG A 31 -5.88 12.05 -22.33
N VAL A 32 -6.66 11.63 -21.34
CA VAL A 32 -6.50 10.31 -20.72
C VAL A 32 -6.99 9.26 -21.72
N ARG A 33 -6.07 8.44 -22.27
CA ARG A 33 -6.48 7.20 -22.95
C ARG A 33 -7.04 6.26 -21.88
N SER A 34 -8.36 6.18 -21.73
CA SER A 34 -8.97 5.29 -20.75
C SER A 34 -8.75 3.83 -21.17
N LYS A 35 -7.74 3.17 -20.59
CA LYS A 35 -7.83 1.73 -20.36
C LYS A 35 -8.74 1.57 -19.14
N VAL A 36 -9.95 1.07 -19.34
CA VAL A 36 -10.85 0.76 -18.22
C VAL A 36 -10.16 -0.32 -17.38
N ALA A 37 -9.97 -0.06 -16.10
CA ALA A 37 -9.38 -1.03 -15.18
C ALA A 37 -10.28 -2.26 -15.07
N VAL A 38 -9.71 -3.45 -15.18
CA VAL A 38 -10.42 -4.69 -14.86
C VAL A 38 -10.35 -4.86 -13.35
N VAL A 39 -11.52 -4.96 -12.71
CA VAL A 39 -11.67 -5.14 -11.27
C VAL A 39 -12.25 -6.52 -11.01
N TYR A 40 -11.59 -7.30 -10.17
CA TYR A 40 -12.00 -8.64 -9.76
C TYR A 40 -12.52 -8.63 -8.33
N TYR A 41 -13.58 -9.40 -8.09
CA TYR A 41 -14.21 -9.60 -6.80
C TYR A 41 -14.25 -11.09 -6.43
N ASP A 42 -14.92 -11.43 -5.32
CA ASP A 42 -14.96 -12.79 -4.79
C ASP A 42 -15.46 -13.83 -5.80
N GLN A 43 -16.38 -13.46 -6.70
CA GLN A 43 -16.91 -14.34 -7.74
C GLN A 43 -15.88 -14.65 -8.85
N ASP A 44 -14.84 -13.82 -8.99
CA ASP A 44 -13.85 -13.93 -10.05
C ASP A 44 -12.60 -14.71 -9.59
N ALA A 45 -12.57 -15.19 -8.35
CA ALA A 45 -11.44 -15.88 -7.75
C ALA A 45 -11.87 -17.19 -7.03
N ASP A 46 -11.11 -18.27 -7.23
CA ASP A 46 -11.39 -19.58 -6.61
C ASP A 46 -10.25 -20.02 -5.69
N LEU A 47 -10.54 -20.16 -4.39
CA LEU A 47 -9.58 -20.64 -3.40
C LEU A 47 -9.14 -22.09 -3.64
N ASN A 48 -9.93 -22.90 -4.35
CA ASN A 48 -9.57 -24.29 -4.63
C ASN A 48 -8.29 -24.39 -5.49
N VAL A 49 -7.91 -23.34 -6.21
CA VAL A 49 -6.64 -23.25 -6.95
C VAL A 49 -5.42 -23.43 -6.01
N LEU A 50 -5.57 -23.05 -4.74
CA LEU A 50 -4.53 -23.14 -3.71
C LEU A 50 -4.66 -24.40 -2.83
N LYS A 51 -5.67 -25.24 -3.07
CA LYS A 51 -5.91 -26.43 -2.24
C LYS A 51 -4.75 -27.41 -2.36
N GLY A 52 -4.22 -27.83 -1.21
CA GLY A 52 -3.08 -28.75 -1.14
C GLY A 52 -1.72 -28.11 -1.48
N LYS A 53 -1.68 -26.79 -1.72
CA LYS A 53 -0.41 -26.05 -1.86
C LYS A 53 0.01 -25.52 -0.50
N LYS A 54 1.30 -25.63 -0.19
CA LYS A 54 1.89 -24.98 0.99
C LYS A 54 2.37 -23.57 0.64
N ILE A 55 1.98 -22.59 1.44
CA ILE A 55 2.34 -21.17 1.27
C ILE A 55 3.36 -20.79 2.35
N ALA A 56 4.58 -20.44 1.94
CA ALA A 56 5.56 -19.83 2.82
C ALA A 56 5.43 -18.31 2.79
N VAL A 57 5.15 -17.71 3.95
CA VAL A 57 5.19 -16.26 4.15
C VAL A 57 6.54 -15.90 4.78
N MET A 58 7.39 -15.21 4.02
CA MET A 58 8.73 -14.82 4.45
C MET A 58 8.68 -13.47 5.16
N GLY A 59 8.87 -13.48 6.48
CA GLY A 59 8.71 -12.29 7.31
C GLY A 59 7.37 -12.22 8.03
N TYR A 60 7.36 -11.58 9.20
CA TYR A 60 6.18 -11.45 10.07
C TYR A 60 6.08 -10.04 10.65
N GLY A 61 6.29 -9.04 9.78
CA GLY A 61 6.07 -7.62 10.06
C GLY A 61 4.63 -7.21 9.74
N SER A 62 4.41 -5.94 9.37
CA SER A 62 3.08 -5.37 9.10
C SER A 62 2.25 -6.20 8.10
N GLN A 63 2.79 -6.45 6.89
CA GLN A 63 2.12 -7.27 5.87
C GLN A 63 2.19 -8.76 6.19
N GLY A 64 3.36 -9.27 6.60
CA GLY A 64 3.58 -10.70 6.88
C GLY A 64 2.64 -11.28 7.94
N HIS A 65 2.44 -10.56 9.04
CA HIS A 65 1.47 -10.92 10.08
C HIS A 65 0.05 -11.05 9.54
N SER A 66 -0.34 -10.08 8.71
CA SER A 66 -1.71 -9.91 8.26
C SER A 66 -2.05 -10.94 7.20
N GLN A 67 -1.20 -11.09 6.18
CA GLN A 67 -1.43 -12.05 5.11
C GLN A 67 -1.34 -13.49 5.62
N ALA A 68 -0.36 -13.83 6.48
CA ALA A 68 -0.25 -15.20 7.02
C ALA A 68 -1.49 -15.63 7.80
N GLN A 69 -2.02 -14.77 8.68
CA GLN A 69 -3.23 -15.11 9.44
C GLN A 69 -4.48 -15.11 8.57
N ASN A 70 -4.63 -14.17 7.63
CA ASN A 70 -5.80 -14.14 6.75
C ASN A 70 -5.85 -15.41 5.86
N LEU A 71 -4.71 -15.83 5.31
CA LEU A 71 -4.59 -17.06 4.53
C LEU A 71 -4.92 -18.29 5.38
N LYS A 72 -4.41 -18.35 6.62
CA LYS A 72 -4.74 -19.42 7.57
C LYS A 72 -6.24 -19.45 7.88
N ASP A 73 -6.83 -18.29 8.18
CA ASP A 73 -8.28 -18.18 8.47
C ASP A 73 -9.13 -18.50 7.24
N SER A 74 -8.57 -18.37 6.03
CA SER A 74 -9.16 -18.85 4.77
C SER A 74 -9.01 -20.36 4.54
N GLY A 75 -8.40 -21.09 5.49
CA GLY A 75 -8.23 -22.54 5.43
C GLY A 75 -7.05 -23.02 4.58
N LEU A 76 -6.07 -22.15 4.31
CA LEU A 76 -4.88 -22.50 3.53
C LEU A 76 -3.73 -22.98 4.43
N ASP A 77 -2.85 -23.82 3.88
CA ASP A 77 -1.67 -24.33 4.57
C ASP A 77 -0.54 -23.28 4.52
N VAL A 78 -0.23 -22.69 5.68
CA VAL A 78 0.69 -21.55 5.80
C VAL A 78 1.82 -21.86 6.78
N VAL A 79 3.04 -21.66 6.32
CA VAL A 79 4.26 -21.65 7.15
C VAL A 79 4.91 -20.27 7.11
N VAL A 80 5.44 -19.81 8.24
CA VAL A 80 6.15 -18.53 8.31
C VAL A 80 7.65 -18.77 8.37
N GLY A 81 8.38 -18.23 7.38
CA GLY A 81 9.83 -18.24 7.33
C GLY A 81 10.41 -17.04 8.08
N LEU A 82 11.14 -17.30 9.16
CA LEU A 82 11.78 -16.27 9.98
C LEU A 82 13.20 -16.67 10.36
N ARG A 83 14.10 -15.68 10.42
CA ARG A 83 15.43 -15.88 11.01
C ARG A 83 15.32 -16.42 12.44
N PRO A 84 16.24 -17.29 12.90
CA PRO A 84 16.18 -17.91 14.23
C PRO A 84 16.05 -16.90 15.38
N GLU A 85 16.72 -15.76 15.27
CA GLU A 85 16.77 -14.68 16.25
C GLU A 85 15.59 -13.69 16.15
N SER A 86 14.66 -13.89 15.23
CA SER A 86 13.56 -12.94 15.04
C SER A 86 12.64 -12.89 16.25
N LYS A 87 12.45 -11.69 16.80
CA LYS A 87 11.51 -11.43 17.92
C LYS A 87 10.06 -11.78 17.58
N SER A 88 9.70 -11.78 16.29
CA SER A 88 8.33 -12.08 15.84
C SER A 88 7.98 -13.58 15.84
N ARG A 89 8.94 -14.49 16.07
CA ARG A 89 8.67 -15.95 16.11
C ARG A 89 7.65 -16.32 17.19
N ALA A 90 7.73 -15.69 18.36
CA ALA A 90 6.77 -15.92 19.44
C ALA A 90 5.36 -15.48 19.04
N ALA A 91 5.22 -14.29 18.44
CA ALA A 91 3.94 -13.77 17.98
C ALA A 91 3.32 -14.63 16.85
N ALA A 92 4.12 -15.13 15.91
CA ALA A 92 3.66 -16.03 14.85
C ALA A 92 3.16 -17.37 15.42
N ARG A 93 3.89 -17.97 16.36
CA ARG A 93 3.46 -19.20 17.06
C ARG A 93 2.21 -18.98 17.90
N ALA A 94 2.09 -17.85 18.58
CA ALA A 94 0.91 -17.49 19.36
C ALA A 94 -0.35 -17.32 18.48
N ALA A 95 -0.18 -16.89 17.23
CA ALA A 95 -1.24 -16.89 16.22
C ALA A 95 -1.53 -18.31 15.64
N GLY A 96 -0.86 -19.34 16.15
CA GLY A 96 -0.98 -20.73 15.75
C GLY A 96 -0.45 -21.02 14.35
N LEU A 97 0.57 -20.29 13.90
CA LEU A 97 1.25 -20.55 12.63
C LEU A 97 2.48 -21.42 12.86
N GLU A 98 2.78 -22.31 11.91
CA GLU A 98 4.06 -23.01 11.87
C GLU A 98 5.18 -22.00 11.56
N VAL A 99 6.31 -22.12 12.27
CA VAL A 99 7.44 -21.19 12.11
C VAL A 99 8.74 -21.96 11.89
N LYS A 100 9.37 -21.72 10.73
CA LYS A 100 10.64 -22.32 10.32
C LYS A 100 11.70 -21.25 10.05
N THR A 101 12.91 -21.68 9.72
CA THR A 101 13.88 -20.79 9.06
C THR A 101 13.39 -20.44 7.65
N VAL A 102 13.95 -19.39 7.04
CA VAL A 102 13.58 -18.99 5.67
C VAL A 102 13.88 -20.12 4.68
N ALA A 103 15.08 -20.72 4.78
CA ALA A 103 15.50 -21.85 3.95
C ALA A 103 14.58 -23.07 4.05
N GLU A 104 14.24 -23.50 5.27
CA GLU A 104 13.32 -24.63 5.48
C GLU A 104 11.92 -24.35 4.93
N ALA A 105 11.39 -23.14 5.16
CA ALA A 105 10.09 -22.75 4.61
C ALA A 105 10.11 -22.69 3.08
N ALA A 106 11.19 -22.20 2.47
CA ALA A 106 11.34 -22.11 1.01
C ALA A 106 11.42 -23.50 0.37
N ALA A 107 12.12 -24.44 1.02
CA ALA A 107 12.24 -25.83 0.55
C ALA A 107 10.88 -26.53 0.44
N GLU A 108 10.00 -26.34 1.42
CA GLU A 108 8.73 -27.08 1.52
C GLU A 108 7.55 -26.44 0.79
N ALA A 109 7.62 -25.14 0.48
CA ALA A 109 6.47 -24.40 -0.04
C ALA A 109 6.36 -24.46 -1.57
N ASP A 110 5.13 -24.52 -2.07
CA ASP A 110 4.82 -24.35 -3.49
C ASP A 110 4.74 -22.87 -3.88
N ILE A 111 4.33 -22.03 -2.92
CA ILE A 111 4.18 -20.59 -3.09
C ILE A 111 5.02 -19.89 -2.03
N ILE A 112 5.95 -19.04 -2.46
CA ILE A 112 6.85 -18.29 -1.59
C ILE A 112 6.51 -16.81 -1.69
N GLN A 113 5.78 -16.30 -0.70
CA GLN A 113 5.45 -14.90 -0.57
C GLN A 113 6.55 -14.16 0.21
N ILE A 114 7.24 -13.23 -0.44
CA ILE A 114 8.28 -12.39 0.17
C ILE A 114 7.65 -11.13 0.78
N LEU A 115 7.70 -11.01 2.11
CA LEU A 115 7.22 -9.86 2.91
C LEU A 115 8.30 -9.37 3.89
N LEU A 116 9.55 -9.47 3.45
CA LEU A 116 10.72 -8.90 4.11
C LEU A 116 10.88 -7.42 3.67
N PRO A 117 11.57 -6.57 4.46
CA PRO A 117 11.93 -5.22 4.01
C PRO A 117 12.64 -5.25 2.66
N ASP A 118 12.27 -4.38 1.73
CA ASP A 118 12.73 -4.40 0.33
C ASP A 118 14.26 -4.39 0.22
N GLU A 119 14.96 -3.65 1.09
CA GLU A 119 16.42 -3.58 1.12
C GLU A 119 17.09 -4.91 1.51
N THR A 120 16.36 -5.81 2.15
CA THR A 120 16.88 -7.11 2.61
C THR A 120 16.53 -8.26 1.67
N GLN A 121 15.51 -8.09 0.82
CA GLN A 121 14.97 -9.16 -0.01
C GLN A 121 16.02 -9.76 -0.94
N ALA A 122 16.81 -8.94 -1.64
CA ALA A 122 17.79 -9.41 -2.61
C ALA A 122 18.85 -10.36 -2.01
N ARG A 123 19.34 -10.05 -0.79
CA ARG A 123 20.30 -10.89 -0.07
C ARG A 123 19.65 -12.20 0.36
N VAL A 124 18.51 -12.11 1.06
CA VAL A 124 17.80 -13.29 1.57
C VAL A 124 17.31 -14.18 0.42
N TYR A 125 16.86 -13.59 -0.69
CA TYR A 125 16.51 -14.32 -1.89
C TYR A 125 17.68 -15.18 -2.37
N ARG A 126 18.85 -14.57 -2.56
CA ARG A 126 20.04 -15.27 -3.07
C ARG A 126 20.53 -16.37 -2.14
N GLU A 127 20.55 -16.09 -0.83
CA GLU A 127 21.16 -16.96 0.18
C GLU A 127 20.23 -18.07 0.66
N GLU A 128 18.92 -17.79 0.79
CA GLU A 128 17.99 -18.64 1.54
C GLU A 128 16.76 -19.06 0.75
N ILE A 129 16.47 -18.49 -0.44
CA ILE A 129 15.26 -18.81 -1.22
C ILE A 129 15.59 -19.41 -2.58
N ALA A 130 16.44 -18.76 -3.36
CA ALA A 130 16.81 -19.16 -4.72
C ALA A 130 17.33 -20.60 -4.83
N PRO A 131 18.10 -21.15 -3.86
CA PRO A 131 18.53 -22.56 -3.91
C PRO A 131 17.38 -23.57 -3.90
N TYR A 132 16.19 -23.17 -3.44
CA TYR A 132 15.00 -24.01 -3.32
C TYR A 132 13.92 -23.68 -4.34
N LEU A 133 14.14 -22.67 -5.17
CA LEU A 133 13.16 -22.18 -6.14
C LEU A 133 13.23 -23.00 -7.44
N THR A 134 12.64 -24.20 -7.39
CA THR A 134 12.56 -25.13 -8.53
C THR A 134 11.35 -24.88 -9.43
N GLY A 135 11.40 -25.36 -10.68
CA GLY A 135 10.31 -25.24 -11.63
C GLY A 135 8.93 -25.68 -11.10
N GLY A 136 7.90 -24.92 -11.47
CA GLY A 136 6.52 -25.11 -11.02
C GLY A 136 6.18 -24.47 -9.67
N LYS A 137 7.17 -23.90 -8.95
CA LYS A 137 6.91 -23.05 -7.77
C LYS A 137 6.49 -21.64 -8.21
N VAL A 138 5.95 -20.90 -7.23
CA VAL A 138 5.49 -19.53 -7.40
C VAL A 138 6.28 -18.62 -6.47
N LEU A 139 6.90 -17.59 -7.03
CA LEU A 139 7.51 -16.50 -6.28
C LEU A 139 6.56 -15.31 -6.24
N MET A 140 6.16 -14.88 -5.04
CA MET A 140 5.19 -13.81 -4.87
C MET A 140 5.74 -12.62 -4.07
N PHE A 141 5.24 -11.43 -4.38
CA PHE A 141 5.57 -10.17 -3.74
C PHE A 141 4.31 -9.37 -3.38
N SER A 142 4.44 -8.40 -2.48
CA SER A 142 3.44 -7.34 -2.26
C SER A 142 3.91 -5.94 -2.65
N HIS A 143 5.11 -5.84 -3.20
CA HIS A 143 5.64 -4.64 -3.81
C HIS A 143 6.65 -5.04 -4.90
N GLY A 144 6.64 -4.36 -6.04
CA GLY A 144 7.40 -4.77 -7.21
C GLY A 144 8.88 -4.33 -7.21
N PHE A 145 9.33 -3.53 -6.23
CA PHE A 145 10.65 -2.89 -6.19
C PHE A 145 11.80 -3.78 -6.66
N ASN A 146 11.96 -4.96 -6.03
CA ASN A 146 13.10 -5.84 -6.29
C ASN A 146 13.09 -6.46 -7.68
N ILE A 147 11.91 -6.73 -8.24
CA ILE A 147 11.77 -7.25 -9.61
C ILE A 147 11.92 -6.12 -10.62
N HIS A 148 11.25 -4.99 -10.40
CA HIS A 148 11.24 -3.85 -11.32
C HIS A 148 12.64 -3.24 -11.50
N PHE A 149 13.41 -3.11 -10.41
CA PHE A 149 14.77 -2.56 -10.43
C PHE A 149 15.85 -3.64 -10.52
N ASN A 150 15.52 -4.87 -10.94
CA ASN A 150 16.48 -5.97 -11.18
C ASN A 150 17.38 -6.34 -9.97
N GLN A 151 16.90 -6.14 -8.74
CA GLN A 151 17.61 -6.59 -7.54
C GLN A 151 17.42 -8.09 -7.29
N ILE A 152 16.31 -8.65 -7.81
CA ILE A 152 16.02 -10.08 -7.87
C ILE A 152 15.75 -10.45 -9.32
N VAL A 153 16.48 -11.46 -9.82
CA VAL A 153 16.24 -12.08 -11.13
C VAL A 153 15.74 -13.51 -10.88
N PRO A 154 14.44 -13.78 -11.06
CA PRO A 154 13.87 -15.11 -10.89
C PRO A 154 14.30 -16.05 -12.04
N PRO A 155 14.36 -17.38 -11.80
CA PRO A 155 14.58 -18.35 -12.87
C PRO A 155 13.38 -18.38 -13.83
N ALA A 156 13.56 -18.83 -15.07
CA ALA A 156 12.53 -18.73 -16.13
C ALA A 156 11.38 -19.74 -16.00
N ASP A 157 11.51 -20.75 -15.13
CA ASP A 157 10.60 -21.89 -14.99
C ASP A 157 9.64 -21.78 -13.77
N VAL A 158 9.55 -20.59 -13.16
CA VAL A 158 8.67 -20.31 -12.02
C VAL A 158 7.65 -19.22 -12.32
N ASP A 159 6.51 -19.22 -11.66
CA ASP A 159 5.59 -18.09 -11.76
C ASP A 159 6.10 -16.94 -10.89
N VAL A 160 5.94 -15.70 -11.36
CA VAL A 160 6.31 -14.49 -10.61
C VAL A 160 5.12 -13.55 -10.58
N ILE A 161 4.52 -13.43 -9.40
CA ILE A 161 3.25 -12.76 -9.18
C ILE A 161 3.39 -11.68 -8.12
N MET A 162 2.58 -10.65 -8.19
CA MET A 162 2.40 -9.71 -7.10
C MET A 162 0.92 -9.57 -6.75
N VAL A 163 0.66 -9.57 -5.44
CA VAL A 163 -0.60 -9.13 -4.84
C VAL A 163 -0.24 -8.06 -3.81
N ALA A 164 -0.57 -6.80 -4.12
CA ALA A 164 -0.18 -5.62 -3.34
C ALA A 164 -1.41 -4.96 -2.69
N PRO A 165 -1.73 -5.26 -1.42
CA PRO A 165 -2.78 -4.57 -0.68
C PRO A 165 -2.46 -3.08 -0.56
N LYS A 166 -3.41 -2.22 -0.94
CA LYS A 166 -3.24 -0.77 -0.91
C LYS A 166 -3.67 -0.22 0.44
N GLY A 167 -2.91 -0.62 1.46
CA GLY A 167 -3.06 -0.13 2.82
C GLY A 167 -2.00 -0.72 3.77
N PRO A 168 -1.75 -0.08 4.92
CA PRO A 168 -0.89 -0.62 5.96
C PRO A 168 -1.34 -2.02 6.39
N GLY A 169 -0.38 -2.93 6.58
CA GLY A 169 -0.68 -4.33 6.89
C GLY A 169 -1.62 -4.52 8.09
N HIS A 170 -1.45 -3.79 9.18
CA HIS A 170 -2.38 -3.88 10.33
C HIS A 170 -3.86 -3.60 9.96
N LEU A 171 -4.11 -2.76 8.96
CA LEU A 171 -5.47 -2.55 8.41
C LEU A 171 -5.94 -3.73 7.58
N VAL A 172 -5.05 -4.38 6.84
CA VAL A 172 -5.34 -5.62 6.10
C VAL A 172 -5.84 -6.71 7.04
N ARG A 173 -5.23 -6.88 8.22
CA ARG A 173 -5.72 -7.84 9.22
C ARG A 173 -7.03 -7.39 9.84
N ARG A 174 -7.11 -6.14 10.30
CA ARG A 174 -8.29 -5.64 11.03
C ARG A 174 -9.55 -5.72 10.18
N THR A 175 -9.51 -5.16 8.97
CA THR A 175 -10.66 -5.17 8.06
C THR A 175 -11.08 -6.58 7.67
N TYR A 176 -10.12 -7.50 7.51
CA TYR A 176 -10.41 -8.90 7.23
C TYR A 176 -11.24 -9.56 8.34
N VAL A 177 -10.87 -9.34 9.61
CA VAL A 177 -11.59 -9.87 10.78
C VAL A 177 -12.97 -9.23 10.93
N GLU A 178 -13.11 -7.97 10.52
CA GLU A 178 -14.39 -7.24 10.46
C GLU A 178 -15.28 -7.66 9.27
N GLY A 179 -14.87 -8.67 8.49
CA GLY A 179 -15.61 -9.16 7.31
C GLY A 179 -15.48 -8.27 6.07
N GLN A 180 -14.63 -7.24 6.14
CA GLN A 180 -14.29 -6.34 5.03
C GLN A 180 -12.96 -6.79 4.39
N GLY A 181 -12.38 -5.93 3.54
CA GLY A 181 -11.06 -6.13 2.96
C GLY A 181 -10.41 -4.81 2.57
N VAL A 182 -9.10 -4.84 2.32
CA VAL A 182 -8.35 -3.73 1.72
C VAL A 182 -8.22 -4.00 0.22
N PRO A 183 -8.51 -3.03 -0.67
CA PRO A 183 -8.28 -3.20 -2.11
C PRO A 183 -6.84 -3.62 -2.40
N ALA A 184 -6.63 -4.41 -3.44
CA ALA A 184 -5.28 -4.82 -3.83
C ALA A 184 -5.05 -4.62 -5.34
N LEU A 185 -3.78 -4.56 -5.71
CA LEU A 185 -3.38 -4.71 -7.10
C LEU A 185 -2.87 -6.13 -7.35
N ILE A 186 -3.10 -6.66 -8.55
CA ILE A 186 -2.52 -7.91 -9.03
C ILE A 186 -1.66 -7.64 -10.26
N ALA A 187 -0.44 -8.18 -10.28
CA ALA A 187 0.45 -8.12 -11.44
C ALA A 187 1.12 -9.47 -11.69
N ILE A 188 1.29 -9.82 -12.97
CA ILE A 188 2.00 -11.02 -13.41
C ILE A 188 3.25 -10.57 -14.14
N TYR A 189 4.42 -10.91 -13.60
CA TYR A 189 5.71 -10.65 -14.24
C TYR A 189 6.12 -11.80 -15.15
N GLN A 190 5.91 -13.03 -14.67
CA GLN A 190 6.25 -14.27 -15.37
C GLN A 190 5.14 -15.30 -15.13
N ASP A 191 4.68 -15.96 -16.18
CA ASP A 191 3.67 -17.02 -16.14
C ASP A 191 4.23 -18.27 -16.82
N ALA A 192 5.05 -19.03 -16.08
CA ALA A 192 5.68 -20.25 -16.55
C ALA A 192 4.68 -21.42 -16.58
N SER A 193 3.68 -21.42 -15.69
CA SER A 193 2.69 -22.48 -15.57
C SER A 193 1.46 -22.30 -16.47
N GLY A 194 1.21 -21.08 -16.95
CA GLY A 194 -0.05 -20.69 -17.60
C GLY A 194 -1.20 -20.47 -16.62
N LYS A 195 -0.93 -20.47 -15.30
CA LYS A 195 -1.93 -20.32 -14.22
C LYS A 195 -1.60 -19.20 -13.25
N ALA A 196 -0.56 -18.40 -13.51
CA ALA A 196 -0.10 -17.37 -12.57
C ALA A 196 -1.22 -16.41 -12.15
N LYS A 197 -2.08 -16.01 -13.10
CA LYS A 197 -3.22 -15.12 -12.80
C LYS A 197 -4.26 -15.76 -11.88
N GLU A 198 -4.62 -17.01 -12.11
CA GLU A 198 -5.58 -17.74 -11.28
C GLU A 198 -5.05 -17.91 -9.85
N ILE A 199 -3.76 -18.25 -9.72
CA ILE A 199 -3.07 -18.38 -8.43
C ILE A 199 -3.04 -17.02 -7.70
N GLY A 200 -2.70 -15.94 -8.40
CA GLY A 200 -2.67 -14.59 -7.83
C GLY A 200 -4.04 -14.11 -7.35
N LEU A 201 -5.10 -14.36 -8.12
CA LEU A 201 -6.48 -14.03 -7.72
C LEU A 201 -6.93 -14.87 -6.52
N ALA A 202 -6.61 -16.17 -6.49
CA ALA A 202 -6.89 -17.03 -5.36
C ALA A 202 -6.15 -16.55 -4.09
N TYR A 203 -4.90 -16.12 -4.22
CA TYR A 203 -4.13 -15.54 -3.11
C TYR A 203 -4.78 -14.24 -2.62
N ALA A 204 -5.15 -13.34 -3.54
CA ALA A 204 -5.83 -12.09 -3.21
C ALA A 204 -7.15 -12.33 -2.47
N LYS A 205 -7.90 -13.37 -2.85
CA LYS A 205 -9.09 -13.82 -2.13
C LYS A 205 -8.76 -14.38 -0.74
N GLY A 206 -7.69 -15.17 -0.62
CA GLY A 206 -7.25 -15.73 0.66
C GLY A 206 -6.82 -14.68 1.68
N ILE A 207 -6.38 -13.49 1.23
CA ILE A 207 -6.11 -12.36 2.12
C ILE A 207 -7.31 -11.41 2.30
N GLY A 208 -8.44 -11.69 1.62
CA GLY A 208 -9.71 -10.95 1.65
C GLY A 208 -9.77 -9.70 0.77
N ALA A 209 -8.80 -9.46 -0.11
CA ALA A 209 -8.77 -8.25 -0.93
C ALA A 209 -9.92 -8.18 -1.95
N THR A 210 -10.37 -9.34 -2.46
CA THR A 210 -11.50 -9.46 -3.40
C THR A 210 -12.85 -9.02 -2.83
N ARG A 211 -12.96 -8.83 -1.51
CA ARG A 211 -14.14 -8.22 -0.87
C ARG A 211 -14.26 -6.73 -1.18
N ALA A 212 -13.12 -6.05 -1.36
CA ALA A 212 -13.04 -4.63 -1.68
C ALA A 212 -12.78 -4.38 -3.18
N GLY A 213 -12.13 -5.33 -3.85
CA GLY A 213 -11.83 -5.29 -5.27
C GLY A 213 -10.33 -5.39 -5.54
N VAL A 214 -9.97 -6.15 -6.57
CA VAL A 214 -8.58 -6.35 -7.00
C VAL A 214 -8.40 -5.80 -8.42
N ILE A 215 -7.45 -4.90 -8.62
CA ILE A 215 -7.21 -4.24 -9.92
C ILE A 215 -5.97 -4.82 -10.59
N GLU A 216 -6.08 -5.16 -11.87
CA GLU A 216 -4.93 -5.60 -12.67
C GLU A 216 -3.98 -4.45 -12.99
N THR A 217 -2.68 -4.70 -12.81
CA THR A 217 -1.59 -3.75 -13.08
C THR A 217 -0.35 -4.50 -13.58
N THR A 218 0.79 -3.79 -13.65
CA THR A 218 2.11 -4.37 -13.94
C THR A 218 3.06 -4.10 -12.78
N PHE A 219 4.15 -4.86 -12.67
CA PHE A 219 5.20 -4.58 -11.67
C PHE A 219 5.74 -3.14 -11.80
N LYS A 220 5.91 -2.64 -13.03
CA LYS A 220 6.32 -1.26 -13.30
C LYS A 220 5.32 -0.25 -12.74
N GLU A 221 4.05 -0.37 -13.14
CA GLU A 221 3.01 0.59 -12.73
C GLU A 221 2.80 0.57 -11.22
N GLU A 222 2.74 -0.62 -10.60
CA GLU A 222 2.63 -0.73 -9.15
C GLU A 222 3.83 -0.08 -8.45
N THR A 223 5.06 -0.41 -8.82
CA THR A 223 6.25 0.11 -8.14
C THR A 223 6.36 1.61 -8.28
N GLU A 224 6.20 2.15 -9.50
CA GLU A 224 6.33 3.59 -9.73
C GLU A 224 5.23 4.40 -9.02
N THR A 225 3.98 3.90 -9.04
CA THR A 225 2.86 4.62 -8.44
C THR A 225 2.81 4.49 -6.92
N ASP A 226 3.23 3.34 -6.37
CA ASP A 226 3.31 3.13 -4.93
C ASP A 226 4.37 4.03 -4.30
N LEU A 227 5.61 4.01 -4.85
CA LEU A 227 6.71 4.88 -4.44
C LEU A 227 6.34 6.36 -4.57
N PHE A 228 5.69 6.74 -5.68
CA PHE A 228 5.25 8.12 -5.86
C PHE A 228 4.19 8.52 -4.82
N GLY A 229 3.21 7.65 -4.58
CA GLY A 229 2.12 7.88 -3.63
C GLY A 229 2.65 8.13 -2.23
N GLU A 230 3.55 7.28 -1.73
CA GLU A 230 4.13 7.44 -0.40
C GLU A 230 5.04 8.68 -0.28
N GLN A 231 5.85 8.99 -1.30
CA GLN A 231 6.77 10.13 -1.25
C GLN A 231 6.04 11.46 -1.38
N ALA A 232 5.12 11.59 -2.35
CA ALA A 232 4.52 12.86 -2.70
C ALA A 232 3.23 13.19 -1.92
N VAL A 233 2.52 12.19 -1.41
CA VAL A 233 1.17 12.39 -0.81
C VAL A 233 1.05 11.70 0.54
N LEU A 234 1.03 10.36 0.57
CA LEU A 234 0.55 9.57 1.71
C LEU A 234 1.45 9.69 2.95
N CYS A 235 2.76 9.79 2.73
CA CYS A 235 3.73 9.95 3.81
C CYS A 235 4.40 11.32 3.71
N GLY A 236 5.31 11.52 2.76
CA GLY A 236 6.16 12.73 2.70
C GLY A 236 5.35 14.03 2.60
N GLY A 237 4.41 14.09 1.66
CA GLY A 237 3.56 15.28 1.47
C GLY A 237 2.66 15.59 2.67
N THR A 238 1.95 14.58 3.18
CA THR A 238 1.02 14.76 4.31
C THR A 238 1.76 15.16 5.58
N THR A 239 2.84 14.47 5.96
CA THR A 239 3.55 14.79 7.21
C THR A 239 4.25 16.15 7.13
N ALA A 240 4.78 16.52 5.96
CA ALA A 240 5.35 17.85 5.75
C ALA A 240 4.29 18.96 5.86
N LEU A 241 3.10 18.77 5.27
CA LEU A 241 2.01 19.74 5.35
C LEU A 241 1.53 19.93 6.80
N VAL A 242 1.33 18.83 7.52
CA VAL A 242 0.94 18.84 8.94
C VAL A 242 1.96 19.61 9.77
N LYS A 243 3.26 19.29 9.61
CA LYS A 243 4.34 19.95 10.36
C LYS A 243 4.42 21.44 10.04
N ALA A 244 4.39 21.83 8.77
CA ALA A 244 4.45 23.23 8.38
C ALA A 244 3.28 24.03 8.96
N GLY A 245 2.07 23.47 8.95
CA GLY A 245 0.89 24.09 9.59
C GLY A 245 1.06 24.23 11.11
N PHE A 246 1.48 23.14 11.77
CA PHE A 246 1.73 23.13 13.21
C PHE A 246 2.80 24.14 13.63
N GLU A 247 3.96 24.14 12.96
CA GLU A 247 5.08 25.06 13.19
C GLU A 247 4.63 26.51 13.00
N THR A 248 3.89 26.82 11.93
CA THR A 248 3.35 28.16 11.66
C THR A 248 2.49 28.67 12.82
N LEU A 249 1.62 27.82 13.37
CA LEU A 249 0.76 28.22 14.49
C LEU A 249 1.56 28.40 15.78
N VAL A 250 2.47 27.48 16.09
CA VAL A 250 3.29 27.56 17.31
C VAL A 250 4.22 28.78 17.26
N GLU A 251 4.85 29.05 16.12
CA GLU A 251 5.73 30.22 15.92
C GLU A 251 4.97 31.54 16.02
N ALA A 252 3.69 31.57 15.65
CA ALA A 252 2.81 32.71 15.85
C ALA A 252 2.34 32.90 17.31
N GLY A 253 2.73 32.00 18.23
CA GLY A 253 2.44 32.06 19.66
C GLY A 253 1.14 31.38 20.08
N TYR A 254 0.52 30.57 19.21
CA TYR A 254 -0.62 29.74 19.61
C TYR A 254 -0.18 28.54 20.46
N GLN A 255 -1.11 28.02 21.28
CA GLN A 255 -0.84 26.85 22.11
C GLN A 255 -0.53 25.62 21.24
N PRO A 256 0.56 24.88 21.51
CA PRO A 256 0.91 23.68 20.76
C PRO A 256 -0.19 22.62 20.73
N GLU A 257 -0.97 22.49 21.80
CA GLU A 257 -2.08 21.55 21.89
C GLU A 257 -3.19 21.89 20.89
N ILE A 258 -3.51 23.18 20.75
CA ILE A 258 -4.50 23.67 19.78
C ILE A 258 -3.96 23.49 18.36
N ALA A 259 -2.69 23.83 18.12
CA ALA A 259 -2.06 23.60 16.82
C ALA A 259 -2.06 22.10 16.43
N TYR A 260 -1.88 21.19 17.40
CA TYR A 260 -1.97 19.75 17.16
C TYR A 260 -3.39 19.33 16.74
N PHE A 261 -4.42 19.83 17.43
CA PHE A 261 -5.81 19.51 17.08
C PHE A 261 -6.14 19.96 15.65
N GLU A 262 -5.84 21.22 15.34
CA GLU A 262 -6.14 21.85 14.05
C GLU A 262 -5.35 21.24 12.88
N CYS A 263 -4.06 20.94 13.09
CA CYS A 263 -3.18 20.54 11.98
C CYS A 263 -3.01 19.02 11.81
N LEU A 264 -3.28 18.19 12.84
CA LEU A 264 -3.15 16.74 12.74
C LEU A 264 -4.41 15.97 13.14
N HIS A 265 -5.01 16.28 14.30
CA HIS A 265 -6.14 15.49 14.81
C HIS A 265 -7.34 15.54 13.85
N GLU A 266 -7.75 16.74 13.44
CA GLU A 266 -8.92 16.95 12.58
C GLU A 266 -8.69 16.50 11.14
N LEU A 267 -7.42 16.38 10.71
CA LEU A 267 -7.11 15.85 9.38
C LEU A 267 -7.70 14.45 9.17
N LYS A 268 -7.78 13.62 10.22
CA LYS A 268 -8.45 12.32 10.15
C LYS A 268 -9.93 12.46 9.74
N LEU A 269 -10.65 13.43 10.32
CA LEU A 269 -12.08 13.61 10.07
C LEU A 269 -12.33 14.06 8.62
N ILE A 270 -11.49 14.98 8.13
CA ILE A 270 -11.56 15.44 6.73
C ILE A 270 -11.26 14.30 5.75
N VAL A 271 -10.23 13.49 6.03
CA VAL A 271 -9.88 12.34 5.19
C VAL A 271 -10.94 11.25 5.25
N ASP A 272 -11.58 11.01 6.41
CA ASP A 272 -12.69 10.06 6.54
C ASP A 272 -13.89 10.49 5.64
N LEU A 273 -14.27 11.78 5.65
CA LEU A 273 -15.31 12.28 4.75
C LEU A 273 -14.95 12.15 3.26
N MET A 274 -13.69 12.41 2.91
CA MET A 274 -13.20 12.20 1.54
C MET A 274 -13.23 10.72 1.15
N TYR A 275 -12.92 9.82 2.08
CA TYR A 275 -12.97 8.38 1.87
C TYR A 275 -14.41 7.89 1.66
N GLU A 276 -15.36 8.40 2.43
CA GLU A 276 -16.78 7.99 2.38
C GLU A 276 -17.52 8.49 1.12
N GLY A 277 -17.25 9.74 0.69
CA GLY A 277 -18.05 10.38 -0.36
C GLY A 277 -17.27 11.28 -1.31
N GLY A 278 -15.95 11.24 -1.28
CA GLY A 278 -15.08 12.09 -2.10
C GLY A 278 -15.02 13.56 -1.65
N ILE A 279 -14.21 14.34 -2.38
CA ILE A 279 -13.99 15.78 -2.09
C ILE A 279 -15.31 16.56 -2.06
N LYS A 280 -16.28 16.19 -2.91
CA LYS A 280 -17.60 16.83 -2.94
C LYS A 280 -18.36 16.64 -1.63
N TYR A 281 -18.36 15.43 -1.07
CA TYR A 281 -19.07 15.15 0.19
C TYR A 281 -18.37 15.81 1.38
N MET A 282 -17.04 15.80 1.40
CA MET A 282 -16.25 16.57 2.37
C MET A 282 -16.63 18.05 2.34
N ARG A 283 -16.63 18.70 1.16
CA ARG A 283 -17.00 20.13 1.01
C ARG A 283 -18.44 20.44 1.39
N TYR A 284 -19.36 19.54 1.06
CA TYR A 284 -20.76 19.65 1.50
C TYR A 284 -20.91 19.58 3.03
N SER A 285 -19.99 18.90 3.72
CA SER A 285 -20.09 18.63 5.16
C SER A 285 -19.41 19.69 6.03
N ILE A 286 -18.49 20.47 5.48
CA ILE A 286 -17.84 21.60 6.16
C ILE A 286 -18.67 22.88 6.01
N SER A 287 -18.38 23.92 6.81
CA SER A 287 -19.06 25.21 6.69
C SER A 287 -18.66 25.96 5.40
N ASP A 288 -19.53 26.84 4.91
CA ASP A 288 -19.25 27.72 3.76
C ASP A 288 -17.95 28.52 3.94
N THR A 289 -17.63 28.94 5.18
CA THR A 289 -16.37 29.63 5.51
C THR A 289 -15.16 28.74 5.25
N ALA A 290 -15.24 27.47 5.64
CA ALA A 290 -14.18 26.49 5.43
C ALA A 290 -14.05 26.11 3.95
N GLU A 291 -15.16 25.92 3.23
CA GLU A 291 -15.12 25.66 1.78
C GLU A 291 -14.53 26.85 1.02
N TYR A 292 -14.94 28.09 1.32
CA TYR A 292 -14.33 29.28 0.74
C TYR A 292 -12.83 29.36 1.05
N GLY A 293 -12.43 29.01 2.27
CA GLY A 293 -11.03 28.85 2.67
C GLY A 293 -10.27 27.86 1.79
N ASP A 294 -10.74 26.61 1.72
CA ASP A 294 -10.18 25.52 0.89
C ASP A 294 -9.97 25.98 -0.56
N VAL A 295 -11.06 26.37 -1.25
CA VAL A 295 -10.99 26.58 -2.72
C VAL A 295 -10.15 27.78 -3.14
N THR A 296 -9.90 28.73 -2.24
CA THR A 296 -9.11 29.94 -2.55
C THR A 296 -7.71 29.94 -1.95
N ARG A 297 -7.47 29.21 -0.84
CA ARG A 297 -6.15 29.17 -0.17
C ARG A 297 -5.39 27.91 -0.55
N GLY A 298 -6.07 26.79 -0.80
CA GLY A 298 -5.48 25.54 -1.27
C GLY A 298 -4.55 25.74 -2.48
N PRO A 299 -4.98 26.40 -3.57
CA PRO A 299 -4.12 26.66 -4.74
C PRO A 299 -2.92 27.57 -4.48
N ARG A 300 -2.89 28.32 -3.36
CA ARG A 300 -1.74 29.12 -2.94
C ARG A 300 -0.68 28.26 -2.22
N LEU A 301 -1.08 27.14 -1.63
CA LEU A 301 -0.19 26.17 -0.99
C LEU A 301 0.28 25.11 -1.99
N ILE A 302 -0.66 24.60 -2.80
CA ILE A 302 -0.43 23.57 -3.81
C ILE A 302 -0.56 24.23 -5.18
N ASP A 303 0.50 24.90 -5.60
CA ASP A 303 0.59 25.63 -6.86
C ASP A 303 1.25 24.79 -7.98
N ASP A 304 1.50 25.43 -9.13
CA ASP A 304 2.17 24.79 -10.27
C ASP A 304 3.60 24.35 -9.95
N HIS A 305 4.28 25.01 -9.01
CA HIS A 305 5.62 24.61 -8.57
C HIS A 305 5.57 23.29 -7.80
N VAL A 306 4.62 23.12 -6.86
CA VAL A 306 4.44 21.83 -6.16
C VAL A 306 4.18 20.69 -7.16
N LYS A 307 3.34 20.93 -8.17
CA LYS A 307 3.09 19.94 -9.23
C LYS A 307 4.32 19.65 -10.07
N ALA A 308 5.18 20.64 -10.33
CA ALA A 308 6.46 20.43 -11.00
C ALA A 308 7.41 19.57 -10.17
N THR A 309 7.50 19.80 -8.86
CA THR A 309 8.28 18.98 -7.93
C THR A 309 7.79 17.54 -7.90
N MET A 310 6.48 17.32 -7.84
CA MET A 310 5.90 15.97 -7.93
C MET A 310 6.31 15.25 -9.22
N LYS A 311 6.38 15.96 -10.35
CA LYS A 311 6.88 15.38 -11.61
C LYS A 311 8.37 15.02 -11.56
N SER A 312 9.20 15.79 -10.84
CA SER A 312 10.61 15.45 -10.64
C SER A 312 10.75 14.18 -9.81
N ILE A 313 10.04 14.09 -8.69
CA ILE A 313 10.03 12.90 -7.82
C ILE A 313 9.60 11.66 -8.62
N LEU A 314 8.52 11.76 -9.40
CA LEU A 314 8.10 10.66 -10.27
C LEU A 314 9.19 10.27 -11.28
N LYS A 315 9.89 11.24 -11.86
CA LYS A 315 10.99 10.98 -12.80
C LYS A 315 12.15 10.25 -12.13
N GLU A 316 12.56 10.67 -10.93
CA GLU A 316 13.62 10.06 -10.11
C GLU A 316 13.29 8.61 -9.70
N ILE A 317 11.99 8.31 -9.55
CA ILE A 317 11.51 6.93 -9.37
C ILE A 317 11.65 6.15 -10.68
N GLN A 318 11.12 6.70 -11.78
CA GLN A 318 11.06 6.05 -13.09
C GLN A 318 12.44 5.75 -13.71
N ASP A 319 13.43 6.60 -13.48
CA ASP A 319 14.80 6.40 -13.97
C ASP A 319 15.71 5.66 -12.95
N GLY A 320 15.16 5.27 -11.81
CA GLY A 320 15.84 4.46 -10.79
C GLY A 320 16.82 5.24 -9.91
N VAL A 321 16.84 6.58 -9.97
CA VAL A 321 17.64 7.42 -9.06
C VAL A 321 17.28 7.13 -7.60
N PHE A 322 15.99 7.18 -7.26
CA PHE A 322 15.53 6.91 -5.89
C PHE A 322 15.90 5.50 -5.43
N ALA A 323 15.69 4.49 -6.29
CA ALA A 323 16.00 3.10 -5.96
C ALA A 323 17.49 2.92 -5.65
N ARG A 324 18.37 3.52 -6.46
CA ARG A 324 19.82 3.50 -6.25
C ARG A 324 20.21 4.16 -4.93
N GLU A 325 19.67 5.34 -4.64
CA GLU A 325 19.92 6.05 -3.38
C GLU A 325 19.51 5.21 -2.17
N TRP A 326 18.30 4.65 -2.20
CA TRP A 326 17.79 3.83 -1.11
C TRP A 326 18.62 2.57 -0.86
N ILE A 327 19.02 1.88 -1.93
CA ILE A 327 19.87 0.68 -1.83
C ILE A 327 21.23 1.05 -1.22
N LEU A 328 21.88 2.11 -1.69
CA LEU A 328 23.20 2.53 -1.21
C LEU A 328 23.14 3.02 0.24
N GLU A 329 22.11 3.76 0.64
CA GLU A 329 21.89 4.19 2.03
C GLU A 329 21.79 2.98 2.96
N ASN A 330 21.11 1.90 2.55
CA ASN A 330 21.04 0.68 3.35
C ASN A 330 22.36 -0.08 3.41
N GLN A 331 23.10 -0.17 2.31
CA GLN A 331 24.43 -0.79 2.29
C GLN A 331 25.45 -0.02 3.16
N ALA A 332 25.30 1.30 3.26
CA ALA A 332 26.13 2.17 4.11
C ALA A 332 25.74 2.13 5.61
N GLY A 333 24.73 1.34 6.00
CA GLY A 333 24.28 1.25 7.40
C GLY A 333 23.27 2.33 7.81
N ARG A 334 22.61 2.99 6.85
CA ARG A 334 21.50 3.94 7.04
C ARG A 334 21.84 5.21 7.85
N PRO A 335 23.01 5.86 7.66
CA PRO A 335 23.40 6.99 8.49
C PRO A 335 22.44 8.19 8.38
N SER A 336 22.07 8.58 7.17
CA SER A 336 21.20 9.73 6.90
C SER A 336 19.78 9.42 7.36
N PHE A 337 19.27 8.24 7.01
CA PHE A 337 17.94 7.80 7.36
C PHE A 337 17.74 7.71 8.88
N ASN A 338 18.73 7.18 9.62
CA ASN A 338 18.65 7.12 11.08
C ASN A 338 18.73 8.51 11.72
N ALA A 339 19.52 9.42 11.16
CA ALA A 339 19.56 10.82 11.61
C ALA A 339 18.23 11.54 11.39
N PHE A 340 17.62 11.41 10.20
CA PHE A 340 16.29 11.95 9.92
C PHE A 340 15.25 11.38 10.88
N ARG A 341 15.19 10.06 11.07
CA ARG A 341 14.25 9.43 12.00
C ARG A 341 14.41 9.92 13.43
N LYS A 342 15.64 10.15 13.90
CA LYS A 342 15.88 10.71 15.23
C LYS A 342 15.28 12.12 15.32
N LYS A 343 15.61 12.99 14.37
CA LYS A 343 15.09 14.36 14.32
C LYS A 343 13.56 14.40 14.29
N GLU A 344 12.94 13.57 13.46
CA GLU A 344 11.47 13.53 13.34
C GLU A 344 10.79 13.07 14.64
N ARG A 345 11.38 12.12 15.38
CA ARG A 345 10.85 11.68 16.68
C ARG A 345 10.98 12.72 17.79
N GLU A 346 11.95 13.62 17.67
CA GLU A 346 12.20 14.67 18.66
C GLU A 346 11.36 15.93 18.39
N HIS A 347 10.63 15.98 17.27
CA HIS A 347 9.79 17.10 16.88
C HIS A 347 8.71 17.39 17.94
N LEU A 348 8.42 18.67 18.19
CA LEU A 348 7.49 19.10 19.24
C LEU A 348 6.08 18.49 19.06
N ILE A 349 5.63 18.33 17.80
CA ILE A 349 4.32 17.73 17.48
C ILE A 349 4.17 16.31 18.05
N GLU A 350 5.26 15.53 18.13
CA GLU A 350 5.24 14.17 18.66
C GLU A 350 5.08 14.19 20.18
N GLN A 351 5.82 15.07 20.86
CA GLN A 351 5.75 15.22 22.33
C GLN A 351 4.35 15.65 22.79
N VAL A 352 3.79 16.68 22.14
CA VAL A 352 2.42 17.16 22.40
C VAL A 352 1.40 16.08 22.04
N GLY A 353 1.58 15.43 20.89
CA GLY A 353 0.69 14.38 20.41
C GLY A 353 0.63 13.17 21.32
N ASP A 354 1.75 12.73 21.90
CA ASP A 354 1.79 11.62 22.84
C ASP A 354 0.95 11.91 24.08
N GLN A 355 1.10 13.11 24.67
CA GLN A 355 0.32 13.53 25.84
C GLN A 355 -1.18 13.60 25.53
N LEU A 356 -1.55 14.21 24.40
CA LEU A 356 -2.96 14.34 24.01
C LEU A 356 -3.59 12.98 23.71
N ARG A 357 -2.91 12.09 22.98
CA ARG A 357 -3.42 10.76 22.64
C ARG A 357 -3.59 9.86 23.86
N GLU A 358 -2.77 10.03 24.90
CA GLU A 358 -2.90 9.29 26.16
C GLU A 358 -4.23 9.61 26.89
N MET A 359 -4.73 10.84 26.73
CA MET A 359 -6.00 11.32 27.30
C MET A 359 -7.23 10.86 26.50
N MET A 360 -7.05 10.43 25.25
CA MET A 360 -8.14 9.98 24.37
C MET A 360 -8.47 8.50 24.61
N SER A 361 -9.50 8.24 25.43
CA SER A 361 -9.87 6.88 25.86
C SER A 361 -10.13 5.90 24.72
N TRP A 362 -10.67 6.38 23.59
CA TRP A 362 -11.00 5.56 22.41
C TRP A 362 -9.77 5.14 21.58
N LEU A 363 -8.58 5.68 21.85
CA LEU A 363 -7.34 5.28 21.19
C LEU A 363 -6.58 4.19 21.95
N LYS A 364 -6.95 3.88 23.20
CA LYS A 364 -6.36 2.79 23.97
C LYS A 364 -6.84 1.45 23.39
N LYS A 365 -5.94 0.69 22.79
CA LYS A 365 -6.20 -0.62 22.18
C LYS A 365 -5.41 -1.72 22.83
#